data_AF-A0A9E2MFQ0-F1
#
_entry.id   AF-A0A9E2MFQ0-F1
#
_cell.length_a   1.000
_cell.length_b   1.000
_cell.length_c   1.000
_cell.angle_alpha   90.00
_cell.angle_beta   90.00
_cell.angle_gamma   90.00
#
_symmetry.space_group_name_H-M   'P 1'
#
loop_
_entity.id
_entity.type
_entity.pdbx_description
1 polymer ?
#
loop_
_entity_poly.entity_id
_entity_poly.type
_entity_poly.pdbx_seq_one_letter_code
_entity_poly.pdbx_strand_id
1 'polypeptide(L)'
;MAKISTKRDENTKRLRYIRVLERFTHSIINYLSKAEESSKAVFDKKVDNNRRYLDRIEKAPLYKGEFNDLEKLVEKILAYRDSEDEFKDIKQDILYTGNQIEKSMNQRQYSKDKHASSKFKDWE
;
A
#
# COMPACT_ATOMS: atom_id res chain seq x y z
N MET A 1 26.65 -3.44 -23.03
CA MET A 1 25.67 -4.31 -22.33
C MET A 1 25.42 -3.96 -20.85
N ALA A 2 25.97 -2.87 -20.29
CA ALA A 2 25.86 -2.58 -18.84
C ALA A 2 24.53 -1.92 -18.38
N LYS A 3 23.77 -1.23 -19.26
CA LYS A 3 22.58 -0.45 -18.88
C LYS A 3 21.33 -1.29 -18.53
N ILE A 4 21.24 -2.53 -18.99
CA ILE A 4 20.06 -3.39 -18.79
C ILE A 4 20.09 -4.06 -17.41
N SER A 5 21.29 -4.45 -16.93
CA SER A 5 21.46 -5.06 -15.61
C SER A 5 21.06 -4.11 -14.50
N THR A 6 21.54 -2.86 -14.53
CA THR A 6 21.26 -1.86 -13.49
C THR A 6 19.77 -1.51 -13.40
N LYS A 7 19.10 -1.32 -14.55
CA LYS A 7 17.66 -1.07 -14.60
C LYS A 7 16.83 -2.23 -14.04
N ARG A 8 17.25 -3.48 -14.31
CA ARG A 8 16.59 -4.67 -13.76
C ARG A 8 16.74 -4.74 -12.24
N ASP A 9 17.92 -4.42 -11.74
CA ASP A 9 18.22 -4.43 -10.31
C ASP A 9 17.44 -3.34 -9.57
N GLU A 10 17.37 -2.11 -10.12
CA GLU A 10 16.55 -1.02 -9.61
C GLU A 10 15.05 -1.37 -9.59
N ASN A 11 14.54 -1.99 -10.65
CA ASN A 11 13.15 -2.45 -10.70
C ASN A 11 12.88 -3.54 -9.64
N THR A 12 13.85 -4.44 -9.42
CA THR A 12 13.74 -5.49 -8.40
C THR A 12 13.71 -4.88 -7.01
N LYS A 13 14.57 -3.90 -6.72
CA LYS A 13 14.55 -3.15 -5.46
C LYS A 13 13.20 -2.43 -5.26
N ARG A 14 12.70 -1.76 -6.30
CA ARG A 14 11.40 -1.07 -6.26
C ARG A 14 10.24 -2.03 -5.97
N LEU A 15 10.19 -3.18 -6.64
CA LEU A 15 9.15 -4.19 -6.40
C LEU A 15 9.22 -4.75 -4.97
N ARG A 16 10.43 -4.98 -4.44
CA ARG A 16 10.59 -5.40 -3.03
C ARG A 16 10.10 -4.32 -2.08
N TYR A 17 10.42 -3.05 -2.34
CA TYR A 17 9.97 -1.93 -1.53
C TYR A 17 8.43 -1.84 -1.50
N ILE A 18 7.78 -1.85 -2.68
CA ILE A 18 6.31 -1.85 -2.80
C ILE A 18 5.69 -2.99 -2.00
N ARG A 19 6.19 -4.23 -2.14
CA ARG A 19 5.65 -5.39 -1.41
C ARG A 19 5.73 -5.25 0.10
N VAL A 20 6.79 -4.60 0.61
CA VAL A 20 6.91 -4.36 2.05
C VAL A 20 5.95 -3.27 2.51
N LEU A 21 5.74 -2.21 1.71
CA LEU A 21 4.70 -1.21 1.98
C LEU A 21 3.31 -1.85 2.05
N GLU A 22 2.94 -2.66 1.04
CA GLU A 22 1.66 -3.38 1.00
C GLU A 22 1.50 -4.32 2.19
N ARG A 23 2.54 -5.09 2.52
CA ARG A 23 2.51 -6.00 3.67
C ARG A 23 2.30 -5.23 4.98
N PHE A 24 2.98 -4.11 5.15
CA PHE A 24 2.83 -3.25 6.32
C PHE A 24 1.39 -2.74 6.43
N THR A 25 0.86 -2.09 5.39
CA THR A 25 -0.47 -1.49 5.43
C THR A 25 -1.57 -2.52 5.58
N HIS A 26 -1.49 -3.67 4.88
CA HIS A 26 -2.47 -4.75 5.03
C HIS A 26 -2.50 -5.29 6.47
N SER A 27 -1.35 -5.43 7.13
CA SER A 27 -1.30 -5.90 8.53
C SER A 27 -2.04 -4.95 9.47
N ILE A 28 -1.83 -3.64 9.30
CA ILE A 28 -2.43 -2.59 10.13
C ILE A 28 -3.92 -2.44 9.83
N ILE A 29 -4.31 -2.32 8.56
CA ILE A 29 -5.72 -2.20 8.14
C ILE A 29 -6.52 -3.42 8.58
N ASN A 30 -5.99 -4.64 8.43
CA ASN A 30 -6.68 -5.86 8.83
C ASN A 30 -6.92 -5.90 10.35
N TYR A 31 -5.97 -5.42 11.15
CA TYR A 31 -6.18 -5.28 12.59
C TYR A 31 -7.26 -4.25 12.91
N LEU A 32 -7.16 -3.04 12.34
CA LEU A 32 -8.10 -1.96 12.63
C LEU A 32 -9.54 -2.29 12.19
N SER A 33 -9.71 -3.03 11.09
CA SER A 33 -11.03 -3.38 10.55
C SER A 33 -11.68 -4.60 11.19
N LYS A 34 -10.91 -5.57 11.69
CA LYS A 34 -11.45 -6.86 12.16
C LYS A 34 -11.34 -7.09 13.67
N ALA A 35 -10.52 -6.33 14.38
CA ALA A 35 -10.43 -6.47 15.82
C ALA A 35 -11.75 -6.00 16.47
N GLU A 36 -12.35 -6.88 17.27
CA GLU A 36 -13.56 -6.59 18.05
C GLU A 36 -13.30 -5.44 19.04
N GLU A 37 -12.15 -5.50 19.72
CA GLU A 37 -11.60 -4.40 20.51
C GLU A 37 -10.23 -4.00 19.98
N SER A 38 -10.11 -2.74 19.57
CA SER A 38 -8.84 -2.15 19.14
C SER A 38 -8.40 -1.09 20.13
N SER A 39 -7.13 -1.12 20.54
CA SER A 39 -6.52 -0.13 21.42
C SER A 39 -5.23 0.46 20.82
N LYS A 40 -4.87 1.65 21.30
CA LYS A 40 -3.64 2.36 20.92
C LYS A 40 -2.38 1.54 21.21
N ALA A 41 -2.30 0.93 22.39
CA ALA A 41 -1.16 0.09 22.76
C ALA A 41 -0.93 -1.11 21.82
N VAL A 42 -2.02 -1.78 21.40
CA VAL A 42 -1.92 -2.91 20.45
C VAL A 42 -1.61 -2.41 19.03
N PHE A 43 -2.15 -1.24 18.65
CA PHE A 43 -1.79 -0.57 17.40
C PHE A 43 -0.29 -0.26 17.34
N ASP A 44 0.26 0.40 18.36
CA ASP A 44 1.68 0.78 18.42
C ASP A 44 2.58 -0.46 18.34
N LYS A 45 2.24 -1.51 19.11
CA LYS A 45 2.96 -2.79 19.04
C LYS A 45 2.93 -3.41 17.64
N LYS A 46 1.81 -3.30 16.91
CA LYS A 46 1.71 -3.80 15.53
C LYS A 46 2.51 -2.94 14.55
N VAL A 47 2.50 -1.63 14.71
CA VAL A 47 3.33 -0.72 13.91
C VAL A 47 4.80 -1.04 14.11
N ASP A 48 5.27 -1.14 15.35
CA ASP A 48 6.68 -1.43 15.68
C ASP A 48 7.13 -2.79 15.13
N ASN A 49 6.28 -3.82 15.22
CA ASN A 49 6.60 -5.15 14.68
C ASN A 49 6.71 -5.15 13.15
N ASN A 50 5.84 -4.41 12.45
CA ASN A 50 5.89 -4.34 11.00
C ASN A 50 7.00 -3.41 10.50
N ARG A 51 7.34 -2.36 11.25
CA ARG A 51 8.40 -1.41 10.92
C ARG A 51 9.75 -2.07 10.68
N ARG A 52 10.08 -3.13 11.43
CA ARG A 52 11.32 -3.90 11.29
C ARG A 52 11.57 -4.41 9.87
N TYR A 53 10.53 -4.59 9.06
CA TYR A 53 10.67 -5.01 7.66
C TYR A 53 10.92 -3.84 6.71
N LEU A 54 10.36 -2.67 7.02
CA LEU A 54 10.65 -1.42 6.31
C LEU A 54 12.12 -1.06 6.47
N ASP A 55 12.65 -1.14 7.70
CA ASP A 55 14.03 -0.78 8.03
C ASP A 55 15.08 -1.66 7.32
N ARG A 56 14.69 -2.85 6.85
CA ARG A 56 15.57 -3.80 6.14
C ARG A 56 15.65 -3.59 4.63
N ILE A 57 14.80 -2.72 4.09
CA ILE A 57 14.71 -2.47 2.65
C ILE A 57 15.10 -1.02 2.36
N GLU A 58 15.95 -0.85 1.36
CA GLU A 58 16.30 0.47 0.84
C GLU A 58 15.07 1.13 0.22
N LYS A 59 14.74 2.36 0.66
CA LYS A 59 13.69 3.17 0.06
C LYS A 59 13.99 3.36 -1.42
N ALA A 60 13.03 3.00 -2.27
CA ALA A 60 13.14 3.11 -3.70
C ALA A 60 12.17 4.17 -4.22
N PRO A 61 12.55 5.04 -5.16
CA PRO A 61 11.67 6.07 -5.66
C PRO A 61 10.45 5.48 -6.40
N LEU A 62 9.27 5.95 -6.02
CA LEU A 62 7.97 5.56 -6.55
C LEU A 62 7.44 6.70 -7.43
N TYR A 63 7.49 6.48 -8.74
CA TYR A 63 7.42 7.58 -9.70
C TYR A 63 6.01 7.99 -10.14
N LYS A 64 4.91 7.36 -9.65
CA LYS A 64 3.50 7.78 -9.85
C LYS A 64 2.49 6.81 -9.21
N GLY A 65 1.30 7.34 -8.90
CA GLY A 65 0.07 6.58 -8.66
C GLY A 65 -0.10 6.05 -7.24
N GLU A 66 -0.95 5.03 -7.10
CA GLU A 66 -1.33 4.42 -5.82
C GLU A 66 -0.16 4.06 -4.89
N PHE A 67 1.01 3.74 -5.44
CA PHE A 67 2.18 3.35 -4.64
C PHE A 67 2.81 4.53 -3.89
N ASN A 68 2.72 5.76 -4.44
CA ASN A 68 3.16 6.95 -3.71
C ASN A 68 2.18 7.25 -2.55
N ASP A 69 0.88 7.10 -2.78
CA ASP A 69 -0.12 7.28 -1.73
C ASP A 69 -0.04 6.17 -0.67
N LEU A 70 0.33 4.95 -1.07
CA LEU A 70 0.65 3.85 -0.17
C LEU A 70 1.86 4.19 0.71
N GLU A 71 2.93 4.74 0.15
CA GLU A 71 4.10 5.20 0.90
C GLU A 71 3.72 6.30 1.90
N LYS A 72 2.93 7.29 1.47
CA LYS A 72 2.40 8.33 2.37
C LYS A 72 1.53 7.76 3.48
N LEU A 73 0.71 6.75 3.21
CA LEU A 73 -0.09 6.09 4.23
C LEU A 73 0.82 5.39 5.25
N VAL A 74 1.89 4.72 4.81
CA VAL A 74 2.89 4.13 5.73
C VAL A 74 3.53 5.20 6.60
N GLU A 75 4.01 6.29 6.01
CA GLU A 75 4.60 7.42 6.75
C GLU A 75 3.61 8.02 7.76
N LYS A 76 2.33 8.15 7.37
CA LYS A 76 1.25 8.63 8.25
C LYS A 76 0.98 7.68 9.42
N ILE A 77 0.94 6.37 9.18
CA ILE A 77 0.77 5.37 10.23
C ILE A 77 1.93 5.41 11.23
N LEU A 78 3.17 5.58 10.75
CA LEU A 78 4.35 5.74 11.60
C LEU A 78 4.26 7.02 12.44
N ALA A 79 3.84 8.14 11.84
CA ALA A 79 3.62 9.38 12.59
C ALA A 79 2.52 9.23 13.65
N TYR A 80 1.42 8.56 13.33
CA TYR A 80 0.35 8.28 14.30
C TYR A 80 0.78 7.36 15.43
N ARG A 81 1.79 6.51 15.24
CA ARG A 81 2.36 5.74 16.35
C ARG A 81 3.01 6.67 17.38
N ASP A 82 3.68 7.71 16.92
CA ASP A 82 4.39 8.68 17.77
C ASP A 82 3.53 9.86 18.25
N SER A 83 2.29 9.98 17.77
CA SER A 83 1.38 11.06 18.15
C SER A 83 0.55 10.75 19.40
N GLU A 84 0.06 11.83 20.02
CA GLU A 84 -0.89 11.80 21.15
C GLU A 84 -2.36 11.86 20.69
N ASP A 85 -2.62 11.70 19.38
CA ASP A 85 -3.97 11.81 18.83
C ASP A 85 -4.90 10.73 19.38
N GLU A 86 -6.21 11.05 19.42
CA GLU A 86 -7.20 10.09 19.86
C GLU A 86 -7.21 8.86 18.94
N PHE A 87 -7.10 7.67 19.54
CA PHE A 87 -7.00 6.43 18.79
C PHE A 87 -8.20 6.18 17.85
N LYS A 88 -9.38 6.67 18.22
CA LYS A 88 -10.58 6.60 17.40
C LYS A 88 -10.40 7.38 16.09
N ASP A 89 -9.82 8.57 16.15
CA ASP A 89 -9.56 9.42 14.99
C ASP A 89 -8.46 8.84 14.12
N ILE A 90 -7.36 8.35 14.75
CA ILE A 90 -6.30 7.61 14.06
C ILE A 90 -6.89 6.43 13.26
N LYS A 91 -7.73 5.61 13.90
CA LYS A 91 -8.37 4.46 13.28
C LYS A 91 -9.24 4.87 12.09
N GLN A 92 -10.09 5.88 12.26
CA GLN A 92 -10.98 6.35 11.21
C GLN A 92 -10.21 6.88 10.01
N ASP A 93 -9.18 7.68 10.24
CA ASP A 93 -8.37 8.28 9.20
C ASP A 93 -7.55 7.24 8.40
N ILE A 94 -6.91 6.28 9.09
CA ILE A 94 -6.16 5.19 8.43
C ILE A 94 -7.09 4.35 7.55
N LEU A 95 -8.26 3.96 8.06
CA LEU A 95 -9.22 3.15 7.32
C LEU A 95 -9.80 3.92 6.12
N TYR A 96 -10.12 5.21 6.30
CA TYR A 96 -10.58 6.06 5.21
C TYR A 96 -9.52 6.16 4.11
N THR A 97 -8.29 6.51 4.47
CA THR A 97 -7.17 6.67 3.52
C THR A 97 -6.89 5.36 2.79
N GLY A 98 -6.84 4.23 3.52
CA GLY A 98 -6.66 2.90 2.93
C GLY A 98 -7.73 2.54 1.90
N ASN A 99 -9.01 2.82 2.20
CA ASN A 99 -10.11 2.60 1.27
C ASN A 99 -10.02 3.48 0.01
N GLN A 100 -9.55 4.73 0.12
CA GLN A 100 -9.36 5.58 -1.06
C GLN A 100 -8.25 5.02 -1.98
N ILE A 101 -7.16 4.53 -1.42
CA ILE A 101 -6.08 3.90 -2.19
C ILE A 101 -6.58 2.64 -2.88
N GLU A 102 -7.33 1.78 -2.17
CA GLU A 102 -7.91 0.56 -2.76
C GLU A 102 -8.88 0.87 -3.90
N LYS A 103 -9.74 1.88 -3.73
CA LYS A 103 -10.62 2.37 -4.81
C LYS A 103 -9.82 2.85 -6.02
N SER A 104 -8.75 3.60 -5.82
CA SER A 104 -7.88 4.08 -6.90
C SER A 104 -7.24 2.92 -7.67
N MET A 105 -6.71 1.92 -6.95
CA MET A 105 -6.14 0.70 -7.55
C MET A 105 -7.17 -0.07 -8.38
N ASN A 106 -8.38 -0.26 -7.84
CA ASN A 106 -9.46 -0.98 -8.51
C ASN A 106 -9.95 -0.25 -9.77
N GLN A 107 -10.10 1.07 -9.72
CA GLN A 107 -10.49 1.88 -10.87
C GLN A 107 -9.48 1.77 -12.02
N ARG A 108 -8.18 1.74 -11.71
CA ARG A 108 -7.13 1.59 -12.71
C ARG A 108 -7.11 0.20 -13.35
N GLN A 109 -7.37 -0.84 -12.57
CA GLN A 109 -7.42 -2.22 -13.07
C GLN A 109 -8.70 -2.50 -13.90
N TYR A 110 -9.78 -1.76 -13.63
CA TYR A 110 -11.04 -1.88 -14.34
C TYR A 110 -10.96 -1.23 -15.74
N SER A 111 -10.78 -2.05 -16.77
CA SER A 111 -10.92 -1.66 -18.18
C SER A 111 -12.21 -2.26 -18.75
N LYS A 112 -13.16 -1.42 -19.14
CA LYS A 112 -14.38 -1.83 -19.88
C LYS A 112 -14.06 -2.50 -21.23
N ASP A 113 -12.86 -2.28 -21.78
CA ASP A 113 -12.46 -2.82 -23.08
C ASP A 113 -12.27 -4.33 -23.09
N LYS A 114 -12.24 -5.00 -21.93
CA LYS A 114 -12.27 -6.48 -21.87
C LYS A 114 -13.52 -7.09 -22.52
N HIS A 115 -14.59 -6.33 -22.72
CA HIS A 115 -15.81 -6.78 -23.42
C HIS A 115 -16.04 -6.10 -24.78
N ALA A 116 -15.12 -5.24 -25.25
CA ALA A 116 -15.27 -4.56 -26.53
C ALA A 116 -14.85 -5.42 -27.74
N SER A 117 -14.04 -6.47 -27.54
CA SER A 117 -13.50 -7.29 -28.64
C SER A 117 -14.36 -8.49 -29.07
N SER A 118 -15.61 -8.61 -28.61
CA SER A 118 -16.47 -9.75 -28.96
C SER A 118 -17.48 -9.47 -30.07
N LYS A 119 -17.45 -8.31 -30.74
CA LYS A 119 -18.54 -7.89 -31.65
C LYS A 119 -18.22 -7.84 -33.15
N PHE A 120 -17.06 -8.29 -33.63
CA PHE A 120 -16.85 -8.45 -35.07
C PHE A 120 -15.76 -9.50 -35.34
N LYS A 121 -16.14 -10.78 -35.34
CA LYS A 121 -15.37 -11.83 -36.01
C LYS A 121 -16.30 -12.96 -36.48
N ASP A 122 -17.38 -12.57 -37.15
CA ASP A 122 -18.07 -13.43 -38.09
C ASP A 122 -18.01 -12.70 -39.45
N TRP A 123 -17.63 -13.44 -40.50
CA TRP A 123 -17.41 -13.03 -41.91
C TRP A 123 -15.95 -12.71 -42.31
N GLU A 124 -15.17 -13.78 -42.51
CA GLU A 124 -14.65 -14.16 -43.85
C GLU A 124 -14.36 -15.68 -43.88
#